data_AF-A0AAE1VWU7-F1
#
_entry.id   AF-A0AAE1VWU7-F1
#
_cell.length_a   1.000
_cell.length_b   1.000
_cell.length_c   1.000
_cell.angle_alpha   90.00
_cell.angle_beta   90.00
_cell.angle_gamma   90.00
#
_symmetry.space_group_name_H-M   'P 1'
#
loop_
_entity.id
_entity.type
_entity.pdbx_description
1 polymer ?
#
loop_
_entity_poly.entity_id
_entity_poly.type
_entity_poly.pdbx_seq_one_letter_code
_entity_poly.pdbx_strand_id
1 'polypeptide(L)'
;MARQNILGISLDENGIGYLPQSYFHVNRKSGTWGISLVDLKPTRKIMSKNPLTVILDNNKFNGTNYTDWLRNLRIVLDYENQGYIMDKPLPQTLPDGSSSEERETFERLHADHRKVRSIILASTSNDVQKQYDRLDDVASILQRMKEVYAIPDRHTRYVATKEFFRAKMTEGSSVQEHGVKMLSLVEKLEDLKAGLDNDVH
;
A
#
# COMPACT_ATOMS: atom_id res chain seq x y z
N MET A 1 -16.69 56.29 -1.47
CA MET A 1 -16.70 55.62 -0.15
C MET A 1 -16.92 54.14 -0.39
N ALA A 2 -15.95 53.32 0.02
CA ALA A 2 -15.85 51.90 -0.26
C ALA A 2 -16.61 51.06 0.77
N ARG A 3 -17.16 49.91 0.34
CA ARG A 3 -16.77 48.55 0.76
C ARG A 3 -17.74 47.53 0.15
N GLN A 4 -17.21 46.70 -0.74
CA GLN A 4 -17.77 45.40 -1.13
C GLN A 4 -17.48 44.42 0.01
N ASN A 5 -18.51 43.73 0.53
CA ASN A 5 -18.33 42.54 1.35
C ASN A 5 -18.49 41.31 0.44
N ILE A 6 -17.37 40.67 0.12
CA ILE A 6 -17.30 39.39 -0.57
C ILE A 6 -16.85 38.35 0.47
N LEU A 7 -17.41 37.14 0.38
CA LEU A 7 -17.06 35.89 1.08
C LEU A 7 -17.81 35.64 2.39
N GLY A 8 -19.07 35.19 2.28
CA GLY A 8 -19.73 34.39 3.31
C GLY A 8 -19.32 32.93 3.20
N ILE A 9 -18.20 32.56 3.83
CA ILE A 9 -17.82 31.15 4.03
C ILE A 9 -18.22 30.82 5.48
N SER A 10 -19.11 29.84 5.66
CA SER A 10 -19.39 29.26 6.97
C SER A 10 -18.46 28.05 7.16
N LEU A 11 -17.73 28.06 8.27
CA LEU A 11 -16.81 26.99 8.67
C LEU A 11 -17.50 26.11 9.72
N ASP A 12 -17.31 24.79 9.64
CA ASP A 12 -17.71 23.87 10.70
C ASP A 12 -16.69 23.84 11.86
N GLU A 13 -17.01 23.08 12.90
CA GLU A 13 -16.20 22.91 14.12
C GLU A 13 -14.83 22.25 13.89
N ASN A 14 -14.55 21.75 12.68
CA ASN A 14 -13.26 21.22 12.24
C ASN A 14 -12.53 22.15 11.24
N GLY A 15 -13.06 23.35 10.99
CA GLY A 15 -12.46 24.34 10.09
C GLY A 15 -12.64 24.02 8.59
N ILE A 16 -13.60 23.17 8.23
CA ILE A 16 -13.92 22.85 6.84
C ILE A 16 -14.97 23.86 6.33
N GLY A 17 -14.64 24.55 5.23
CA GLY A 17 -15.55 25.49 4.58
C GLY A 17 -16.41 24.82 3.52
N TYR A 18 -17.73 24.88 3.68
CA TYR A 18 -18.69 24.41 2.67
C TYR A 18 -19.19 25.62 1.86
N LEU A 19 -19.13 25.51 0.53
CA LEU A 19 -19.83 26.46 -0.35
C LEU A 19 -21.31 26.03 -0.47
N PRO A 20 -22.28 26.97 -0.42
CA PRO A 20 -23.68 26.63 -0.63
C PRO A 20 -23.90 26.00 -2.02
N GLN A 21 -24.55 24.85 -2.03
CA GLN A 21 -24.91 24.13 -3.25
C GLN A 21 -25.89 25.01 -4.06
N SER A 22 -25.42 25.47 -5.22
CA SER A 22 -26.12 26.30 -6.23
C SER A 22 -26.44 27.76 -5.85
N TYR A 23 -25.77 28.70 -6.53
CA TYR A 23 -26.20 30.10 -6.57
C TYR A 23 -26.97 30.36 -7.88
N PHE A 24 -28.26 30.67 -7.76
CA PHE A 24 -29.03 31.26 -8.86
C PHE A 24 -28.65 32.74 -9.01
N HIS A 25 -28.33 33.20 -10.21
CA HIS A 25 -28.18 34.62 -10.51
C HIS A 25 -29.19 35.05 -11.58
N VAL A 26 -29.98 36.09 -11.28
CA VAL A 26 -30.94 36.69 -12.21
C VAL A 26 -30.24 37.77 -13.03
N ASN A 27 -30.16 37.57 -14.35
CA ASN A 27 -29.69 38.63 -15.24
C ASN A 27 -30.83 39.64 -15.47
N ARG A 28 -30.74 40.80 -14.83
CA ARG A 28 -31.78 41.86 -14.87
C ARG A 28 -32.01 42.50 -16.24
N LYS A 29 -31.24 42.20 -17.28
CA LYS A 29 -31.38 42.84 -18.61
C LYS A 29 -32.13 42.03 -19.66
N SER A 30 -32.39 40.74 -19.47
CA SER A 30 -33.04 39.91 -20.50
C SER A 30 -34.12 38.95 -20.01
N GLY A 31 -34.40 38.89 -18.70
CA GLY A 31 -35.49 38.08 -18.14
C GLY A 31 -35.39 36.57 -18.43
N THR A 32 -34.20 36.08 -18.80
CA THR A 32 -33.98 34.68 -19.20
C THR A 32 -33.20 33.94 -18.12
N TRP A 33 -33.69 32.76 -17.74
CA TRP A 33 -33.02 31.86 -16.81
C TRP A 33 -31.90 31.12 -17.55
N GLY A 34 -30.65 31.28 -17.11
CA GLY A 34 -29.51 30.54 -17.64
C GLY A 34 -28.77 29.84 -16.52
N ILE A 35 -28.63 28.52 -16.62
CA ILE A 35 -27.73 27.74 -15.76
C ILE A 35 -26.35 27.81 -16.40
N SER A 36 -25.38 28.46 -15.76
CA SER A 36 -23.97 28.24 -16.10
C SER A 36 -23.48 27.02 -15.34
N LEU A 37 -23.19 25.94 -16.06
CA LEU A 37 -22.44 24.80 -15.54
C LEU A 37 -21.02 25.32 -15.28
N VAL A 38 -20.76 25.81 -14.07
CA VAL A 38 -19.40 26.12 -13.65
C VAL A 38 -18.61 24.82 -13.74
N ASP A 39 -17.56 24.82 -14.56
CA ASP A 39 -16.63 23.70 -14.65
C ASP A 39 -16.20 23.31 -13.23
N LEU A 40 -16.72 22.18 -12.75
CA LEU A 40 -16.16 21.47 -11.61
C LEU A 40 -14.79 20.98 -12.07
N LYS A 41 -13.78 21.86 -12.03
CA LYS A 41 -12.40 21.40 -12.06
C LYS A 41 -12.25 20.49 -10.86
N PRO A 42 -11.86 19.21 -11.05
CA PRO A 42 -11.55 18.36 -9.92
C PRO A 42 -10.51 19.10 -9.10
N THR A 43 -10.78 19.35 -7.83
CA THR A 43 -9.77 19.74 -6.87
C THR A 43 -8.78 18.58 -6.82
N ARG A 44 -7.77 18.64 -7.67
CA ARG A 44 -6.61 17.75 -7.61
C ARG A 44 -5.99 18.06 -6.25
N LYS A 45 -6.32 17.26 -5.24
CA LYS A 45 -5.58 17.18 -3.98
C LYS A 45 -4.12 17.11 -4.40
N ILE A 46 -3.33 18.14 -4.07
CA ILE A 46 -1.89 18.09 -4.28
C ILE A 46 -1.46 16.89 -3.43
N MET A 47 -1.15 15.76 -4.07
CA MET A 47 -0.55 14.63 -3.37
C MET A 47 0.76 15.16 -2.81
N SER A 48 0.79 15.46 -1.52
CA SER A 48 2.03 15.59 -0.78
C SER A 48 2.81 14.33 -1.08
N LYS A 49 4.00 14.47 -1.67
CA LYS A 49 4.87 13.31 -1.92
C LYS A 49 5.00 12.56 -0.60
N ASN A 50 4.55 11.31 -0.58
CA ASN A 50 4.70 10.49 0.62
C ASN A 50 6.21 10.35 0.87
N PRO A 51 6.72 10.87 2.00
CA PRO A 51 8.15 10.89 2.27
C PRO A 51 8.74 9.48 2.34
N LEU A 52 7.91 8.46 2.59
CA LEU A 52 8.32 7.07 2.69
C LEU A 52 8.48 6.38 1.33
N THR A 53 8.02 6.97 0.21
CA THR A 53 8.22 6.35 -1.12
C THR A 53 9.69 6.22 -1.48
N VAL A 54 10.55 7.07 -0.91
CA VAL A 54 12.02 6.98 -1.05
C VAL A 54 12.57 5.64 -0.56
N ILE A 55 11.91 5.00 0.42
CA ILE A 55 12.31 3.67 0.92
C ILE A 55 12.18 2.64 -0.21
N LEU A 56 11.10 2.71 -0.98
CA LEU A 56 10.86 1.81 -2.12
C LEU A 56 11.78 2.11 -3.30
N ASP A 57 12.14 3.38 -3.52
CA ASP A 57 13.11 3.75 -4.56
C ASP A 57 14.52 3.25 -4.23
N ASN A 58 14.94 3.34 -2.97
CA ASN A 58 16.25 2.88 -2.51
C ASN A 58 16.32 1.35 -2.36
N ASN A 59 15.18 0.68 -2.16
CA ASN A 59 15.08 -0.75 -1.93
C ASN A 59 14.16 -1.42 -2.95
N LYS A 60 14.31 -1.05 -4.23
CA LYS A 60 13.51 -1.65 -5.30
C LYS A 60 13.65 -3.16 -5.29
N PHE A 61 12.54 -3.83 -5.58
CA PHE A 61 12.55 -5.26 -5.76
C PHE A 61 13.37 -5.62 -7.00
N ASN A 62 14.36 -6.49 -6.81
CA ASN A 62 15.31 -6.87 -7.86
C ASN A 62 15.36 -8.40 -8.09
N GLY A 63 14.37 -9.14 -7.57
CA GLY A 63 14.31 -10.60 -7.67
C GLY A 63 15.01 -11.36 -6.55
N THR A 64 15.90 -10.73 -5.77
CA THR A 64 16.64 -11.43 -4.68
C THR A 64 16.29 -10.96 -3.28
N ASN A 65 15.64 -9.80 -3.14
CA ASN A 65 15.35 -9.14 -1.86
C ASN A 65 13.86 -9.17 -1.46
N TYR A 66 13.14 -10.24 -1.80
CA TYR A 66 11.67 -10.30 -1.66
C TYR A 66 11.18 -9.97 -0.25
N THR A 67 11.77 -10.57 0.79
CA THR A 67 11.34 -10.37 2.17
C THR A 67 11.53 -8.92 2.64
N ASP A 68 12.67 -8.32 2.32
CA ASP A 68 12.97 -6.93 2.71
C ASP A 68 12.11 -5.94 1.93
N TRP A 69 11.94 -6.17 0.62
CA TRP A 69 11.04 -5.37 -0.20
C TRP A 69 9.59 -5.44 0.28
N LEU A 70 9.07 -6.63 0.59
CA LEU A 70 7.70 -6.81 1.08
C LEU A 70 7.49 -6.10 2.43
N ARG A 71 8.49 -6.12 3.31
CA ARG A 71 8.47 -5.38 4.58
C ARG A 71 8.41 -3.87 4.34
N ASN A 72 9.25 -3.35 3.44
CA ASN A 72 9.25 -1.94 3.08
C ASN A 72 7.93 -1.50 2.43
N LEU A 73 7.37 -2.34 1.56
CA LEU A 73 6.06 -2.13 0.94
C LEU A 73 4.97 -1.99 2.00
N ARG A 74 4.89 -2.93 2.96
CA ARG A 74 3.90 -2.87 4.05
C ARG A 74 3.99 -1.56 4.84
N ILE A 75 5.19 -1.12 5.21
CA ILE A 75 5.40 0.15 5.92
C ILE A 75 4.83 1.34 5.13
N VAL A 76 5.10 1.41 3.82
CA VAL A 76 4.60 2.49 2.97
C VAL A 76 3.09 2.41 2.81
N LEU A 77 2.52 1.22 2.64
CA LEU A 77 1.08 1.04 2.48
C LEU A 77 0.31 1.31 3.77
N ASP A 78 0.84 0.93 4.93
CA ASP A 78 0.24 1.24 6.23
C ASP A 78 0.20 2.74 6.46
N TYR A 79 1.29 3.46 6.13
CA TYR A 79 1.31 4.91 6.18
C TYR A 79 0.25 5.58 5.26
N GLU A 80 -0.04 4.95 4.12
CA GLU A 80 -1.07 5.41 3.18
C GLU A 80 -2.50 4.99 3.58
N ASN A 81 -2.67 4.22 4.66
CA ASN A 81 -3.92 3.52 5.02
C ASN A 81 -4.42 2.59 3.91
N GLN A 82 -3.51 1.85 3.30
CA GLN A 82 -3.76 0.97 2.15
C GLN A 82 -3.26 -0.46 2.38
N GLY A 83 -2.67 -0.77 3.53
CA GLY A 83 -2.18 -2.13 3.85
C GLY A 83 -3.25 -3.20 3.69
N TYR A 84 -4.51 -2.87 4.00
CA TYR A 84 -5.66 -3.77 3.91
C TYR A 84 -5.93 -4.32 2.50
N ILE A 85 -5.42 -3.67 1.45
CA ILE A 85 -5.58 -4.09 0.05
C ILE A 85 -4.74 -5.33 -0.28
N MET A 86 -3.67 -5.58 0.48
CA MET A 86 -2.77 -6.71 0.20
C MET A 86 -3.48 -8.07 0.31
N ASP A 87 -4.42 -8.18 1.24
CA ASP A 87 -5.13 -9.43 1.56
C ASP A 87 -6.59 -9.42 1.09
N LYS A 88 -7.06 -8.29 0.54
CA LYS A 88 -8.45 -8.15 0.10
C LYS A 88 -8.57 -8.51 -1.38
N PRO A 89 -9.43 -9.47 -1.76
CA PRO A 89 -9.62 -9.80 -3.16
C PRO A 89 -10.34 -8.66 -3.89
N LEU A 90 -9.96 -8.43 -5.15
CA LEU A 90 -10.65 -7.48 -6.02
C LEU A 90 -12.00 -8.06 -6.50
N PRO A 91 -13.16 -7.52 -6.05
CA PRO A 91 -14.45 -7.96 -6.56
C PRO A 91 -14.57 -7.64 -8.05
N GLN A 92 -15.21 -8.53 -8.82
CA GLN A 92 -15.37 -8.35 -10.27
C GLN A 92 -16.69 -7.67 -10.64
N THR A 93 -17.71 -7.84 -9.81
CA THR A 93 -19.08 -7.40 -10.10
C THR A 93 -19.76 -6.88 -8.84
N LEU A 94 -20.65 -5.92 -9.03
CA LEU A 94 -21.57 -5.44 -8.00
C LEU A 94 -22.97 -6.05 -8.27
N PRO A 95 -23.67 -6.61 -7.27
CA PRO A 95 -25.02 -7.17 -7.46
C PRO A 95 -26.04 -6.15 -7.99
N ASP A 96 -27.01 -6.64 -8.74
CA ASP A 96 -28.14 -5.81 -9.19
C ASP A 96 -28.97 -5.35 -7.99
N GLY A 97 -29.30 -4.06 -7.95
CA GLY A 97 -30.04 -3.45 -6.85
C GLY A 97 -29.18 -3.00 -5.66
N SER A 98 -27.85 -3.06 -5.78
CA SER A 98 -26.95 -2.48 -4.77
C SER A 98 -27.26 -1.01 -4.48
N SER A 99 -27.17 -0.66 -3.21
CA SER A 99 -27.32 0.69 -2.70
C SER A 99 -26.22 1.63 -3.21
N SER A 100 -26.46 2.94 -3.07
CA SER A 100 -25.45 3.95 -3.41
C SER A 100 -24.16 3.79 -2.60
N GLU A 101 -24.26 3.38 -1.33
CA GLU A 101 -23.12 3.19 -0.42
C GLU A 101 -22.26 1.98 -0.79
N GLU A 102 -22.89 0.87 -1.19
CA GLU A 102 -22.19 -0.32 -1.69
C GLU A 102 -21.44 -0.01 -2.98
N ARG A 103 -22.08 0.76 -3.88
CA ARG A 103 -21.44 1.21 -5.13
C ARG A 103 -20.24 2.11 -4.87
N GLU A 104 -20.35 3.06 -3.95
CA GLU A 104 -19.23 3.91 -3.55
C GLU A 104 -18.07 3.09 -2.96
N THR A 105 -18.39 2.13 -2.09
CA THR A 105 -17.40 1.24 -1.49
C THR A 105 -16.69 0.38 -2.54
N PHE A 106 -17.42 -0.14 -3.53
CA PHE A 106 -16.87 -0.89 -4.66
C PHE A 106 -15.90 -0.03 -5.48
N GLU A 107 -16.31 1.17 -5.89
CA GLU A 107 -15.46 2.07 -6.67
C GLU A 107 -14.20 2.51 -5.90
N ARG A 108 -14.35 2.81 -4.60
CA ARG A 108 -13.23 3.13 -3.72
C ARG A 108 -12.24 1.97 -3.64
N LEU A 109 -12.73 0.75 -3.46
CA LEU A 109 -11.87 -0.44 -3.43
C LEU A 109 -11.09 -0.61 -4.74
N HIS A 110 -11.75 -0.45 -5.89
CA HIS A 110 -11.06 -0.49 -7.19
C HIS A 110 -10.01 0.62 -7.34
N ALA A 111 -10.28 1.83 -6.84
CA ALA A 111 -9.33 2.93 -6.86
C ALA A 111 -8.10 2.62 -5.98
N ASP A 112 -8.32 2.07 -4.79
CA ASP A 112 -7.27 1.68 -3.86
C ASP A 112 -6.42 0.53 -4.42
N HIS A 113 -7.05 -0.49 -5.03
CA HIS A 113 -6.32 -1.54 -5.77
C HIS A 113 -5.43 -0.96 -6.89
N ARG A 114 -5.96 -0.04 -7.72
CA ARG A 114 -5.16 0.61 -8.77
C ARG A 114 -3.97 1.38 -8.19
N LYS A 115 -4.17 2.06 -7.05
CA LYS A 115 -3.11 2.79 -6.35
C LYS A 115 -2.03 1.84 -5.84
N VAL A 116 -2.40 0.81 -5.08
CA VAL A 116 -1.46 -0.16 -4.50
C VAL A 116 -0.71 -0.93 -5.59
N ARG A 117 -1.41 -1.37 -6.64
CA ARG A 117 -0.78 -1.98 -7.81
C ARG A 117 0.27 -1.06 -8.45
N SER A 118 -0.02 0.23 -8.58
CA SER A 118 0.94 1.20 -9.13
C SER A 118 2.18 1.34 -8.25
N ILE A 119 2.01 1.32 -6.92
CA ILE A 119 3.12 1.36 -5.95
C ILE A 119 3.98 0.09 -6.10
N ILE A 120 3.36 -1.10 -6.12
CA ILE A 120 4.05 -2.38 -6.29
C ILE A 120 4.90 -2.33 -7.57
N LEU A 121 4.28 -2.05 -8.72
CA LEU A 121 4.98 -2.04 -10.01
C LEU A 121 6.10 -0.99 -10.06
N ALA A 122 5.87 0.22 -9.55
CA ALA A 122 6.90 1.28 -9.52
C ALA A 122 8.09 0.93 -8.60
N SER A 123 7.83 0.17 -7.54
CA SER A 123 8.84 -0.32 -6.59
C SER A 123 9.57 -1.59 -7.06
N THR A 124 9.28 -2.09 -8.26
CA THR A 124 9.96 -3.24 -8.87
C THR A 124 10.90 -2.82 -9.99
N SER A 125 11.93 -3.63 -10.26
CA SER A 125 12.80 -3.45 -11.43
C SER A 125 12.05 -3.75 -12.73
N ASN A 126 12.46 -3.10 -13.83
CA ASN A 126 11.74 -3.16 -15.11
C ASN A 126 11.57 -4.58 -15.67
N ASP A 127 12.51 -5.48 -15.40
CA ASP A 127 12.49 -6.88 -15.82
C ASP A 127 11.45 -7.72 -15.05
N VAL A 128 11.25 -7.42 -13.77
CA VAL A 128 10.20 -8.05 -12.95
C VAL A 128 8.84 -7.41 -13.24
N GLN A 129 8.79 -6.07 -13.33
CA GLN A 129 7.56 -5.31 -13.54
C GLN A 129 6.75 -5.82 -14.74
N LYS A 130 7.41 -6.10 -15.87
CA LYS A 130 6.78 -6.59 -17.11
C LYS A 130 6.07 -7.93 -16.96
N GLN A 131 6.38 -8.71 -15.93
CA GLN A 131 5.72 -10.01 -15.69
C GLN A 131 4.36 -9.84 -15.02
N TYR A 132 4.12 -8.69 -14.37
CA TYR A 132 2.94 -8.44 -13.54
C TYR A 132 2.10 -7.24 -14.02
N ASP A 133 2.54 -6.50 -15.03
CA ASP A 133 1.89 -5.27 -15.52
C ASP A 133 0.50 -5.47 -16.16
N ARG A 134 0.10 -6.73 -16.43
CA ARG A 134 -1.25 -7.06 -16.95
C ARG A 134 -2.21 -7.59 -15.88
N LEU A 135 -1.75 -7.78 -14.65
CA LEU A 135 -2.58 -8.27 -13.55
C LEU A 135 -3.19 -7.07 -12.83
N ASP A 136 -4.50 -7.07 -12.59
CA ASP A 136 -5.17 -5.98 -11.86
C ASP A 136 -5.32 -6.26 -10.36
N ASP A 137 -5.41 -7.54 -9.99
CA ASP A 137 -5.59 -7.97 -8.60
C ASP A 137 -4.25 -8.00 -7.84
N VAL A 138 -4.20 -7.23 -6.74
CA VAL A 138 -3.00 -7.05 -5.92
C VAL A 138 -2.64 -8.35 -5.21
N ALA A 139 -3.62 -9.06 -4.67
CA ALA A 139 -3.40 -10.33 -3.98
C ALA A 139 -2.76 -11.36 -4.92
N SER A 140 -3.29 -11.49 -6.15
CA SER A 140 -2.72 -12.36 -7.18
C SER A 140 -1.29 -12.00 -7.57
N ILE A 141 -0.94 -10.70 -7.67
CA ILE A 141 0.43 -10.26 -7.94
C ILE A 141 1.35 -10.71 -6.80
N LEU A 142 1.01 -10.36 -5.57
CA LEU A 142 1.82 -10.66 -4.39
C LEU A 142 1.98 -12.17 -4.17
N GLN A 143 0.93 -12.95 -4.38
CA GLN A 143 0.97 -14.40 -4.28
C GLN A 143 1.95 -15.01 -5.30
N ARG A 144 1.86 -14.61 -6.57
CA ARG A 144 2.80 -15.09 -7.60
C ARG A 144 4.23 -14.66 -7.34
N MET A 145 4.45 -13.44 -6.86
CA MET A 145 5.78 -12.98 -6.47
C MET A 145 6.33 -13.81 -5.29
N LYS A 146 5.48 -14.12 -4.29
CA LYS A 146 5.85 -14.98 -3.16
C LYS A 146 6.30 -16.36 -3.64
N GLU A 147 5.54 -17.00 -4.52
CA GLU A 147 5.85 -18.34 -5.04
C GLU A 147 7.17 -18.42 -5.79
N VAL A 148 7.53 -17.36 -6.53
CA VAL A 148 8.75 -17.34 -7.35
C VAL A 148 9.97 -16.87 -6.55
N TYR A 149 9.81 -15.87 -5.69
CA TYR A 149 10.93 -15.12 -5.13
C TYR A 149 11.09 -15.24 -3.61
N ALA A 150 10.07 -15.69 -2.89
CA ALA A 150 10.24 -15.95 -1.47
C ALA A 150 11.10 -17.20 -1.28
N ILE A 151 12.12 -17.10 -0.44
CA ILE A 151 12.87 -18.28 -0.03
C ILE A 151 11.94 -19.11 0.85
N PRO A 152 11.64 -20.38 0.50
CA PRO A 152 10.74 -21.19 1.30
C PRO A 152 11.29 -21.36 2.72
N ASP A 153 10.41 -21.28 3.72
CA ASP A 153 10.79 -21.45 5.13
C ASP A 153 11.52 -22.78 5.37
N ARG A 154 11.16 -23.82 4.61
CA ARG A 154 11.88 -25.11 4.64
C ARG A 154 13.34 -24.99 4.25
N HIS A 155 13.64 -24.22 3.19
CA HIS A 155 15.01 -23.99 2.75
C HIS A 155 15.77 -23.14 3.77
N THR A 156 15.17 -22.05 4.24
CA THR A 156 15.76 -21.17 5.27
C THR A 156 16.04 -21.94 6.55
N ARG A 157 15.10 -22.80 6.98
CA ARG A 157 15.25 -23.69 8.15
C ARG A 157 16.33 -24.72 7.94
N TYR A 158 16.40 -25.35 6.77
CA TYR A 158 17.46 -26.30 6.44
C TYR A 158 18.84 -25.63 6.52
N VAL A 159 19.00 -24.44 5.95
CA VAL A 159 20.25 -23.67 6.01
C VAL A 159 20.60 -23.32 7.45
N ALA A 160 19.69 -22.74 8.22
CA ALA A 160 19.92 -22.38 9.62
C ALA A 160 20.25 -23.61 10.49
N THR A 161 19.53 -24.73 10.29
CA THR A 161 19.78 -25.99 11.01
C THR A 161 21.17 -26.54 10.67
N LYS A 162 21.52 -26.52 9.38
CA LYS A 162 22.84 -26.97 8.90
C LYS A 162 23.97 -26.09 9.43
N GLU A 163 23.78 -24.77 9.49
CA GLU A 163 24.74 -23.84 10.09
C GLU A 163 24.91 -24.08 11.58
N PHE A 164 23.81 -24.26 12.32
CA PHE A 164 23.82 -24.58 13.75
C PHE A 164 24.59 -25.87 14.05
N PHE A 165 24.28 -26.97 13.38
CA PHE A 165 24.98 -28.25 13.60
C PHE A 165 26.44 -28.24 13.14
N ARG A 166 26.80 -27.38 12.18
CA ARG A 166 28.18 -27.23 11.71
C ARG A 166 28.99 -26.20 12.50
N ALA A 167 28.32 -25.38 13.30
CA ALA A 167 29.00 -24.38 14.10
C ALA A 167 29.90 -25.08 15.11
N LYS A 168 31.21 -24.91 14.92
CA LYS A 168 32.24 -25.32 15.87
C LYS A 168 33.00 -24.08 16.29
N MET A 169 33.37 -24.04 17.57
CA MET A 169 34.26 -23.01 18.07
C MET A 169 35.66 -23.24 17.47
N THR A 170 36.25 -22.20 16.89
CA THR A 170 37.62 -22.28 16.37
C THR A 170 38.62 -22.23 17.52
N GLU A 171 39.71 -22.98 17.41
CA GLU A 171 40.74 -23.00 18.45
C GLU A 171 41.31 -21.59 18.65
N GLY A 172 41.42 -21.16 19.91
CA GLY A 172 41.85 -19.81 20.28
C GLY A 172 40.79 -18.70 20.13
N SER A 173 39.56 -19.01 19.72
CA SER A 173 38.46 -18.01 19.65
C SER A 173 37.74 -17.80 20.98
N SER A 174 37.03 -16.68 21.09
CA SER A 174 36.25 -16.32 22.28
C SER A 174 34.99 -17.19 22.42
N VAL A 175 34.83 -17.81 23.60
CA VAL A 175 33.62 -18.56 23.97
C VAL A 175 32.38 -17.66 23.94
N GLN A 176 32.52 -16.39 24.35
CA GLN A 176 31.41 -15.44 24.38
C GLN A 176 30.93 -15.12 22.96
N GLU A 177 31.84 -14.84 22.02
CA GLU A 177 31.47 -14.59 20.62
C GLU A 177 30.81 -15.81 19.99
N HIS A 178 31.33 -17.01 20.28
CA HIS A 178 30.71 -18.24 19.84
C HIS A 178 29.30 -18.42 20.43
N GLY A 179 29.12 -18.14 21.73
CA GLY A 179 27.83 -18.18 22.40
C GLY A 179 26.80 -17.24 21.79
N VAL A 180 27.19 -15.99 21.47
CA VAL A 180 26.33 -15.01 20.78
C VAL A 180 25.93 -15.51 19.39
N LYS A 181 26.88 -16.06 18.62
CA LYS A 181 26.58 -16.65 17.31
C LYS A 181 25.59 -17.83 17.43
N MET A 182 25.79 -18.72 18.39
CA MET A 182 24.90 -19.85 18.62
C MET A 182 23.49 -19.38 19.04
N LEU A 183 23.40 -18.39 19.92
CA LEU A 183 22.12 -17.79 20.32
C LEU A 183 21.36 -17.22 19.12
N SER A 184 22.04 -16.45 18.26
CA SER A 184 21.42 -15.89 17.05
C SER A 184 20.87 -16.96 16.09
N LEU A 185 21.53 -18.12 16.02
CA LEU A 185 21.06 -19.25 15.21
C LEU A 185 19.85 -19.95 15.85
N VAL A 186 19.78 -20.03 17.17
CA VAL A 186 18.62 -20.56 17.91
C VAL A 186 17.40 -19.65 17.72
N GLU A 187 17.54 -18.34 17.93
CA GLU A 187 16.47 -17.36 17.72
C GLU A 187 15.92 -17.45 16.29
N LYS A 188 16.81 -17.49 15.28
CA LYS A 188 16.42 -17.67 13.88
C LYS A 188 15.65 -18.98 13.63
N LEU A 189 16.00 -20.06 14.33
CA LEU A 189 15.29 -21.35 14.22
C LEU A 189 13.93 -21.33 14.94
N GLU A 190 13.80 -20.56 16.01
CA GLU A 190 12.53 -20.35 16.74
C GLU A 190 11.55 -19.54 15.90
N ASP A 191 11.99 -18.44 15.28
CA ASP A 191 11.17 -17.62 14.37
C ASP A 191 10.61 -18.46 13.20
N LEU A 192 11.46 -19.32 12.62
CA LEU A 192 11.08 -20.22 11.53
C LEU A 192 10.16 -21.37 11.97
N LYS A 193 10.03 -21.64 13.28
CA LYS A 193 9.04 -22.58 13.83
C LYS A 193 7.73 -21.87 14.16
N ALA A 194 7.77 -20.64 14.67
CA ALA A 194 6.59 -19.82 14.91
C ALA A 194 5.80 -19.53 13.62
N GLY A 195 6.47 -19.45 12.46
CA GLY A 195 5.82 -19.30 11.15
C GLY A 195 5.01 -20.52 10.68
N LEU A 196 5.20 -21.71 11.24
CA LEU A 196 4.51 -22.94 10.81
C LEU A 196 3.14 -23.16 11.47
N ASP A 197 2.89 -22.55 12.62
CA ASP A 197 1.62 -22.74 13.34
C ASP A 197 0.46 -21.99 12.66
N ASN A 198 0.73 -21.20 11.61
CA ASN A 198 -0.25 -20.38 10.90
C ASN A 198 -0.74 -20.97 9.57
N ASP A 199 -0.18 -22.10 9.09
CA ASP A 199 -0.55 -22.75 7.83
C ASP A 199 -1.25 -24.12 8.06
N VAL A 200 -2.12 -24.20 9.06
CA VAL A 200 -3.04 -25.33 9.25
C VAL A 200 -4.47 -24.81 9.23
N HIS A 201 -5.03 -24.62 8.03
CA HIS A 201 -6.47 -24.66 7.77
C HIS A 201 -6.75 -25.23 6.38
#